data_AF-A0A5S3UZ74-F1
#
_entry.id   AF-A0A5S3UZ74-F1
#
_cell.length_a   1.000
_cell.length_b   1.000
_cell.length_c   1.000
_cell.angle_alpha   90.00
_cell.angle_beta   90.00
_cell.angle_gamma   90.00
#
_symmetry.space_group_name_H-M   'P 1'
#
loop_
_entity.id
_entity.type
_entity.pdbx_description
1 polymer ?
#
loop_
_entity_poly.entity_id
_entity_poly.type
_entity_poly.pdbx_seq_one_letter_code
_entity_poly.pdbx_strand_id
1 'polypeptide(L)'
;MLLIGAFILIFIGFVHSYLGEKYLLIRLFKRDNLPKLLGSDWFTKRVLRFAWHLTTIAWWGFAAILYFISSPSSVLRFEILISIAIVFAASGVMSFIFSRGKHVSWFFFFCVAGVSVFSAL
;
A
#
# COMPACT_ATOMS: atom_id res chain seq x y z
N MET A 1 -8.51 12.11 -20.11
CA MET A 1 -7.79 12.72 -18.96
C MET A 1 -7.60 11.75 -17.81
N LEU A 2 -8.62 11.02 -17.34
CA LEU A 2 -8.48 10.06 -16.23
C LEU A 2 -7.50 8.92 -16.50
N LEU A 3 -7.49 8.36 -17.73
CA LEU A 3 -6.53 7.32 -18.12
C LEU A 3 -5.07 7.79 -18.05
N ILE A 4 -4.82 9.08 -18.34
CA ILE A 4 -3.49 9.69 -18.18
C ILE A 4 -3.12 9.71 -16.69
N GLY A 5 -4.06 10.11 -15.83
CA GLY A 5 -3.87 10.06 -14.38
C GLY A 5 -3.62 8.64 -13.85
N ALA A 6 -4.37 7.65 -14.33
CA ALA A 6 -4.17 6.24 -13.98
C ALA A 6 -2.77 5.76 -14.38
N PHE A 7 -2.35 6.06 -15.62
CA PHE A 7 -1.01 5.72 -16.10
C PHE A 7 0.11 6.38 -15.26
N ILE A 8 -0.04 7.66 -14.94
CA ILE A 8 0.91 8.40 -14.10
C ILE A 8 0.99 7.78 -12.70
N LEU A 9 -0.14 7.37 -12.11
CA LEU A 9 -0.15 6.71 -10.79
C LEU A 9 0.56 5.36 -10.80
N ILE A 10 0.38 4.56 -11.85
CA ILE A 10 1.13 3.31 -12.03
C ILE A 10 2.63 3.62 -12.08
N PHE A 11 3.03 4.60 -12.90
CA PHE A 11 4.42 5.01 -13.06
C PHE A 11 5.02 5.52 -11.74
N ILE A 12 4.35 6.43 -11.04
CA ILE A 12 4.79 6.95 -9.74
C ILE A 12 4.91 5.83 -8.71
N GLY A 13 4.02 4.83 -8.72
CA GLY A 13 4.15 3.65 -7.87
C GLY A 13 5.49 2.92 -8.07
N PHE A 14 5.87 2.65 -9.33
CA PHE A 14 7.18 2.05 -9.61
C PHE A 14 8.35 2.94 -9.19
N VAL A 15 8.31 4.22 -9.58
CA VAL A 15 9.36 5.21 -9.27
C VAL A 15 9.55 5.33 -7.76
N HIS A 16 8.46 5.50 -7.01
CA HIS A 16 8.48 5.66 -5.56
C HIS A 16 9.08 4.42 -4.87
N SER A 17 8.60 3.23 -5.23
CA SER A 17 9.06 1.96 -4.64
C SER A 17 10.53 1.69 -4.96
N TYR A 18 10.91 1.73 -6.24
CA TYR A 18 12.24 1.34 -6.70
C TYR A 18 13.32 2.38 -6.35
N LEU A 19 13.12 3.65 -6.74
CA LEU A 19 14.12 4.68 -6.48
C LEU A 19 14.22 4.98 -4.99
N GLY A 20 13.09 4.95 -4.26
CA GLY A 20 13.08 5.16 -2.83
C GLY A 20 13.81 4.08 -2.04
N GLU A 21 13.58 2.79 -2.34
CA GLU A 21 14.35 1.71 -1.70
C GLU A 21 15.84 1.84 -2.03
N LYS A 22 16.19 2.00 -3.33
CA LYS A 22 17.58 2.02 -3.79
C LYS A 22 18.38 3.20 -3.24
N TYR A 23 17.81 4.41 -3.27
CA TYR A 23 18.55 5.64 -3.02
C TYR A 23 18.30 6.24 -1.63
N LEU A 24 17.22 5.89 -0.95
CA LEU A 24 16.92 6.39 0.40
C LEU A 24 17.00 5.28 1.44
N LEU A 25 16.15 4.25 1.37
CA LEU A 25 16.04 3.26 2.45
C LEU A 25 17.29 2.42 2.64
N ILE A 26 17.89 1.89 1.57
CA ILE A 26 19.14 1.12 1.67
C ILE A 26 20.24 1.97 2.31
N ARG A 27 20.36 3.25 1.95
CA ARG A 27 21.37 4.15 2.53
C ARG A 27 21.06 4.50 3.98
N LEU A 28 19.79 4.75 4.30
CA LEU A 28 19.32 5.00 5.66
C LEU A 28 19.62 3.81 6.58
N PHE A 29 19.38 2.58 6.11
CA PHE A 29 19.56 1.36 6.90
C PHE A 29 21.02 0.93 7.09
N LYS A 30 21.95 1.51 6.34
CA LYS A 30 23.39 1.37 6.56
C LYS A 30 23.91 2.25 7.70
N ARG A 31 23.08 3.14 8.27
CA ARG A 31 23.44 3.97 9.42
C ARG A 31 23.17 3.18 10.71
N ASP A 32 24.08 3.29 11.68
CA ASP A 32 24.00 2.56 12.96
C ASP A 32 23.23 3.31 14.05
N ASN A 33 22.57 4.42 13.70
CA ASN A 33 21.89 5.32 14.63
C ASN A 33 20.36 5.30 14.51
N LEU A 34 19.78 4.25 13.93
CA LEU A 34 18.32 4.09 13.88
C LEU A 34 17.75 3.75 15.27
N PRO A 35 16.54 4.24 15.61
CA PRO A 35 15.87 3.90 16.85
C PRO A 35 15.76 2.38 17.02
N LYS A 36 16.22 1.88 18.17
CA LYS A 36 16.11 0.47 18.53
C LYS A 36 14.78 0.23 19.21
N LEU A 37 13.89 -0.47 18.55
CA LEU A 37 12.58 -0.88 19.07
C LEU A 37 12.59 -2.40 19.22
N LEU A 38 12.07 -2.89 20.35
CA LEU A 38 12.05 -4.33 20.64
C LEU A 38 13.46 -4.95 20.64
N GLY A 39 14.45 -4.22 21.18
CA GLY A 39 15.83 -4.68 21.36
C GLY A 39 16.77 -4.52 20.16
N SER A 40 16.29 -4.11 18.99
CA SER A 40 17.14 -3.89 17.80
C SER A 40 16.54 -2.86 16.84
N ASP A 41 17.28 -2.46 15.80
CA ASP A 41 16.73 -1.62 14.72
C ASP A 41 15.94 -2.42 13.67
N TRP A 42 15.90 -3.75 13.79
CA TRP A 42 15.27 -4.65 12.83
C TRP A 42 13.80 -4.29 12.62
N PHE A 43 13.05 -4.08 13.71
CA PHE A 43 11.63 -3.74 13.63
C PHE A 43 11.44 -2.38 12.94
N THR A 44 12.22 -1.38 13.34
CA THR A 44 12.22 -0.04 12.73
C THR A 44 12.48 -0.11 11.23
N LYS A 45 13.51 -0.83 10.79
CA LYS A 45 13.83 -1.01 9.36
C LYS A 45 12.67 -1.66 8.58
N ARG A 46 12.02 -2.67 9.17
CA ARG A 46 10.91 -3.37 8.52
C ARG A 46 9.65 -2.50 8.42
N VAL A 47 9.30 -1.77 9.47
CA VAL A 47 8.17 -0.84 9.46
C VAL A 47 8.41 0.30 8.47
N LEU A 48 9.65 0.83 8.38
CA LEU A 48 10.00 1.86 7.39
C LEU A 48 9.86 1.36 5.95
N ARG A 49 10.36 0.15 5.63
CA ARG A 49 10.13 -0.47 4.30
C ARG A 49 8.65 -0.67 4.01
N PHE A 50 7.91 -1.19 4.99
CA PHE A 50 6.48 -1.38 4.86
C PHE A 50 5.77 -0.07 4.52
N ALA A 51 5.99 0.99 5.31
CA ALA A 51 5.37 2.29 5.10
C ALA A 51 5.71 2.87 3.73
N TRP A 52 6.94 2.65 3.25
CA TRP A 52 7.39 3.10 1.94
C TRP A 52 6.69 2.39 0.78
N HIS A 53 6.63 1.06 0.82
CA HIS A 53 6.00 0.29 -0.26
C HIS A 53 4.47 0.33 -0.20
N LEU A 54 3.88 0.59 0.98
CA LEU A 54 2.44 0.74 1.15
C LEU A 54 1.85 1.82 0.22
N THR A 55 2.55 2.95 0.08
CA THR A 55 2.09 4.04 -0.80
C THR A 55 2.02 3.60 -2.26
N THR A 56 2.87 2.67 -2.70
CA THR A 56 2.81 2.12 -4.06
C THR A 56 1.53 1.33 -4.30
N ILE A 57 1.11 0.51 -3.33
CA ILE A 57 -0.17 -0.20 -3.39
C ILE A 57 -1.33 0.79 -3.46
N ALA A 58 -1.28 1.84 -2.64
CA ALA A 58 -2.31 2.88 -2.67
C ALA A 58 -2.41 3.56 -4.04
N TRP A 59 -1.27 3.93 -4.67
CA TRP A 59 -1.27 4.52 -6.00
C TRP A 59 -1.84 3.60 -7.07
N TRP A 60 -1.51 2.32 -7.03
CA TRP A 60 -2.07 1.35 -7.98
C TRP A 60 -3.57 1.13 -7.77
N GLY A 61 -4.05 1.18 -6.53
CA GLY A 61 -5.49 1.21 -6.25
C GLY A 61 -6.18 2.43 -6.82
N PHE A 62 -5.63 3.61 -6.60
CA PHE A 62 -6.17 4.84 -7.18
C PHE A 62 -6.13 4.80 -8.72
N ALA A 63 -5.09 4.21 -9.33
CA ALA A 63 -5.04 4.00 -10.77
C ALA A 63 -6.18 3.11 -11.27
N ALA A 64 -6.47 2.00 -10.57
CA ALA A 64 -7.60 1.13 -10.88
C ALA A 64 -8.94 1.86 -10.76
N ILE A 65 -9.13 2.65 -9.70
CA ILE A 65 -10.35 3.47 -9.52
C ILE A 65 -10.50 4.49 -10.65
N LEU A 66 -9.44 5.22 -11.01
CA LEU A 66 -9.47 6.15 -12.14
C LEU A 66 -9.77 5.46 -13.47
N TYR A 67 -9.25 4.24 -13.66
CA TYR A 67 -9.55 3.43 -14.84
C TYR A 67 -11.04 3.09 -14.92
N PHE A 68 -11.65 2.57 -13.85
CA PHE A 68 -13.09 2.23 -13.86
C PHE A 68 -13.98 3.46 -14.04
N ILE A 69 -13.63 4.60 -13.42
CA ILE A 69 -14.37 5.86 -13.61
C ILE A 69 -14.21 6.41 -15.04
N SER A 70 -13.12 6.10 -15.73
CA SER A 70 -12.88 6.57 -17.11
C SER A 70 -13.82 5.96 -18.14
N SER A 71 -14.38 4.78 -17.85
CA SER A 71 -15.39 4.11 -18.67
C SER A 71 -16.37 3.37 -17.76
N PRO A 72 -17.31 4.09 -17.12
CA PRO A 72 -18.22 3.53 -16.13
C PRO A 72 -19.01 2.33 -16.65
N SER A 73 -18.92 1.19 -15.95
CA SER A 73 -19.77 0.02 -16.19
C SER A 73 -21.06 0.11 -15.37
N SER A 74 -22.02 -0.78 -15.63
CA SER A 74 -23.24 -0.92 -14.80
C SER A 74 -22.94 -1.36 -13.36
N VAL A 75 -21.73 -1.87 -13.10
CA VAL A 75 -21.26 -2.35 -11.79
C VAL A 75 -20.14 -1.48 -11.21
N LEU A 76 -20.00 -0.23 -11.64
CA LEU A 76 -18.93 0.69 -11.21
C LEU A 76 -18.75 0.74 -9.68
N ARG A 77 -19.84 0.79 -8.92
CA ARG A 77 -19.78 0.80 -7.43
C ARG A 77 -19.06 -0.44 -6.89
N PHE A 78 -19.36 -1.62 -7.45
CA PHE A 78 -18.71 -2.87 -7.09
C PHE A 78 -17.23 -2.84 -7.46
N GLU A 79 -16.88 -2.40 -8.67
CA GLU A 79 -15.49 -2.31 -9.14
C GLU A 79 -14.63 -1.41 -8.24
N ILE A 80 -15.16 -0.26 -7.81
CA ILE A 80 -14.50 0.65 -6.88
C ILE A 80 -14.32 -0.01 -5.50
N LEU A 81 -15.38 -0.58 -4.92
CA LEU A 81 -15.33 -1.18 -3.59
C LEU A 81 -14.40 -2.40 -3.53
N ILE A 82 -14.38 -3.23 -4.57
CA ILE A 82 -13.45 -4.35 -4.67
C ILE A 82 -12.01 -3.86 -4.86
N SER A 83 -11.78 -2.79 -5.62
CA SER A 83 -10.44 -2.19 -5.74
C SER A 83 -9.92 -1.71 -4.37
N ILE A 84 -10.77 -1.05 -3.59
CA ILE A 84 -10.46 -0.64 -2.21
C ILE A 84 -10.18 -1.88 -1.35
N ALA A 85 -11.04 -2.91 -1.43
CA ALA A 85 -10.86 -4.13 -0.66
C ALA A 85 -9.51 -4.81 -0.94
N ILE A 86 -9.13 -4.93 -2.22
CA ILE A 86 -7.86 -5.54 -2.63
C ILE A 86 -6.66 -4.73 -2.10
N VAL A 87 -6.69 -3.40 -2.23
CA VAL A 87 -5.62 -2.54 -1.71
C VAL A 87 -5.46 -2.71 -0.20
N PHE A 88 -6.56 -2.66 0.54
CA PHE A 88 -6.51 -2.76 1.99
C PHE A 88 -6.17 -4.19 2.45
N ALA A 89 -6.62 -5.23 1.76
CA ALA A 89 -6.20 -6.61 2.05
C ALA A 89 -4.70 -6.80 1.81
N ALA A 90 -4.17 -6.35 0.66
CA ALA A 90 -2.74 -6.42 0.35
C ALA A 90 -1.91 -5.62 1.38
N SER A 91 -2.38 -4.44 1.77
CA SER A 91 -1.77 -3.61 2.83
C SER A 91 -1.75 -4.32 4.18
N GLY A 92 -2.85 -5.00 4.55
CA GLY A 92 -2.94 -5.81 5.77
C GLY A 92 -1.96 -6.98 5.78
N VAL A 93 -1.90 -7.74 4.68
CA VAL A 93 -0.94 -8.83 4.48
C VAL A 93 0.50 -8.32 4.59
N MET A 94 0.83 -7.22 3.91
CA MET A 94 2.16 -6.63 4.00
C MET A 94 2.50 -6.15 5.41
N SER A 95 1.58 -5.43 6.07
CA SER A 95 1.79 -4.95 7.44
C SER A 95 2.05 -6.13 8.39
N PHE A 96 1.26 -7.20 8.28
CA PHE A 96 1.43 -8.40 9.08
C PHE A 96 2.79 -9.08 8.84
N ILE A 97 3.15 -9.31 7.57
CA ILE A 97 4.42 -9.98 7.20
C ILE A 97 5.64 -9.14 7.58
N PHE A 98 5.64 -7.84 7.29
CA PHE A 98 6.80 -6.99 7.58
C PHE A 98 7.02 -6.81 9.07
N SER A 99 5.95 -6.67 9.84
CA SER A 99 6.02 -6.46 11.29
C SER A 99 6.04 -7.76 12.11
N ARG A 100 5.83 -8.94 11.48
CA ARG A 100 5.51 -10.21 12.17
C ARG A 100 4.35 -10.05 13.17
N GLY A 101 3.30 -9.36 12.73
CA GLY A 101 2.10 -9.07 13.54
C GLY A 101 2.28 -8.02 14.63
N LYS A 102 3.49 -7.49 14.86
CA LYS A 102 3.78 -6.55 15.95
C LYS A 102 3.28 -5.12 15.69
N HIS A 103 2.93 -4.78 14.44
CA HIS A 103 2.36 -3.49 14.08
C HIS A 103 0.85 -3.65 13.80
N VAL A 104 0.01 -3.26 14.77
CA VAL A 104 -1.44 -3.57 14.81
C VAL A 104 -2.25 -3.04 13.59
N SER A 105 -1.69 -2.15 12.78
CA SER A 105 -2.36 -1.64 11.57
C SER A 105 -2.89 -2.74 10.63
N TRP A 106 -2.28 -3.94 10.60
CA TRP A 106 -2.80 -5.07 9.80
C TRP A 106 -4.26 -5.39 10.09
N PHE A 107 -4.68 -5.29 11.36
CA PHE A 107 -6.05 -5.58 11.77
C PHE A 107 -7.02 -4.57 11.14
N PHE A 108 -6.72 -3.28 11.28
CA PHE A 108 -7.55 -2.21 10.71
C PHE A 108 -7.57 -2.24 9.18
N PHE A 109 -6.45 -2.59 8.54
CA PHE A 109 -6.43 -2.80 7.09
C PHE A 109 -7.41 -3.91 6.66
N PHE A 110 -7.43 -5.04 7.37
CA PHE A 110 -8.41 -6.09 7.09
C PHE A 110 -9.85 -5.70 7.42
N CYS A 111 -10.09 -4.92 8.48
CA CYS A 111 -11.43 -4.39 8.76
C CYS A 111 -11.97 -3.56 7.59
N VAL A 112 -11.17 -2.65 7.04
CA VAL A 112 -11.57 -1.85 5.87
C VAL A 112 -11.81 -2.73 4.66
N ALA A 113 -10.95 -3.73 4.42
CA ALA A 113 -11.15 -4.68 3.33
C ALA A 113 -12.47 -5.45 3.47
N GLY A 114 -12.75 -5.97 4.66
CA GLY A 114 -13.98 -6.72 4.96
C GLY A 114 -15.24 -5.88 4.80
N VAL A 115 -15.26 -4.66 5.36
CA VAL A 115 -16.40 -3.73 5.22
C VAL A 115 -16.61 -3.34 3.76
N SER A 116 -15.53 -3.17 2.99
CA SER A 116 -15.62 -2.84 1.55
C SER A 116 -16.22 -3.98 0.73
N VAL A 117 -15.81 -5.23 0.99
CA VAL A 117 -16.40 -6.42 0.35
C VAL A 117 -17.86 -6.56 0.74
N PHE A 118 -18.18 -6.45 2.04
CA PHE A 118 -19.56 -6.55 2.51
C PHE A 118 -20.47 -5.48 1.89
N SER A 119 -19.97 -4.27 1.70
CA SER A 119 -20.73 -3.16 1.09
C SER A 119 -20.88 -3.27 -0.43
N ALA A 120 -20.15 -4.19 -1.06
CA ALA A 120 -20.16 -4.44 -2.50
C ALA A 120 -21.14 -5.57 -2.90
N LEU A 121 -21.45 -6.47 -1.96
CA LEU A 121 -22.47 -7.51 -2.08
C LEU A 121 -23.88 -6.91 -1.94
#